data_AF-A0A8T3YJR6-F1
#
_entry.id   AF-A0A8T3YJR6-F1
#
_cell.length_a   1.000
_cell.length_b   1.000
_cell.length_c   1.000
_cell.angle_alpha   90.00
_cell.angle_beta   90.00
_cell.angle_gamma   90.00
#
_symmetry.space_group_name_H-M   'P 1'
#
loop_
_entity.id
_entity.type
_entity.pdbx_description
1 polymer ?
#
loop_
_entity_poly.entity_id
_entity_poly.type
_entity_poly.pdbx_seq_one_letter_code
_entity_poly.pdbx_strand_id
1 'polypeptide(L)'
;MAKNIISSYSSFQERFGIQEGKDTRERLGALKRYFARGGVISAVKASEKHVWPKLLYPSILRIDAQIKELAELKDNYGKRLAEWKGKQSSAKSYHRRHQVMKFSEPLYWQHTAKSLTDKDYSEDARKVGLPVHLSADPKWKPMINMFINDLEYRKNLVETVQTSIVYKKDKKVAKYADVLIDLRSEISEARLSEFNEKLKQVEEELAALKAIRKWAQE
;
A
#
# COMPACT_ATOMS: atom_id res chain seq x y z
N MET A 1 -1.35 -47.31 -1.64
CA MET A 1 -0.74 -46.31 -0.73
C MET A 1 0.50 -45.73 -1.41
N ALA A 2 0.57 -44.41 -1.57
CA ALA A 2 1.67 -43.75 -2.30
C ALA A 2 2.98 -43.82 -1.49
N LYS A 3 3.87 -44.75 -1.83
CA LYS A 3 5.10 -45.07 -1.06
C LYS A 3 6.21 -43.99 -1.09
N ASN A 4 6.01 -42.86 -1.76
CA ASN A 4 7.08 -41.89 -2.05
C ASN A 4 6.75 -40.43 -1.72
N ILE A 5 5.72 -40.17 -0.91
CA ILE A 5 5.33 -38.80 -0.53
C ILE A 5 6.33 -38.22 0.47
N ILE A 6 6.79 -37.01 0.19
CA ILE A 6 7.71 -36.24 1.02
C ILE A 6 7.08 -34.86 1.23
N SER A 7 6.93 -34.45 2.49
CA SER A 7 6.27 -33.20 2.90
C SER A 7 7.21 -32.20 3.56
N SER A 8 8.50 -32.54 3.72
CA SER A 8 9.51 -31.69 4.34
C SER A 8 10.86 -31.81 3.64
N TYR A 9 11.66 -30.75 3.74
CA TYR A 9 13.01 -30.73 3.19
C TYR A 9 13.94 -31.71 3.90
N SER A 10 13.82 -31.87 5.22
CA SER A 10 14.64 -32.81 5.99
C SER A 10 14.42 -34.25 5.54
N SER A 11 13.17 -34.67 5.36
CA SER A 11 12.84 -36.00 4.85
C SER A 11 13.29 -36.20 3.40
N PHE A 12 13.31 -35.14 2.58
CA PHE A 12 13.89 -35.20 1.24
C PHE A 12 15.40 -35.43 1.29
N GLN A 13 16.11 -34.69 2.12
CA GLN A 13 17.57 -34.77 2.25
C GLN A 13 18.02 -36.12 2.81
N GLU A 14 17.31 -36.65 3.81
CA GLU A 14 17.57 -37.98 4.38
C GLU A 14 17.41 -39.09 3.33
N ARG A 15 16.41 -38.97 2.46
CA ARG A 15 16.07 -40.01 1.48
C ARG A 15 16.98 -40.02 0.25
N PHE A 16 17.46 -38.86 -0.18
CA PHE A 16 18.22 -38.72 -1.43
C PHE A 16 19.66 -38.26 -1.26
N GLY A 17 20.05 -37.74 -0.09
CA GLY A 17 21.45 -37.45 0.24
C GLY A 17 22.14 -36.45 -0.71
N ILE A 18 21.40 -35.50 -1.30
CA ILE A 18 21.94 -34.57 -2.29
C ILE A 18 22.93 -33.60 -1.63
N GLN A 19 24.18 -33.61 -2.08
CA GLN A 19 25.21 -32.68 -1.60
C GLN A 19 25.02 -31.27 -2.18
N GLU A 20 25.26 -30.24 -1.37
CA GLU A 20 25.25 -28.85 -1.81
C GLU A 20 26.47 -28.57 -2.70
N GLY A 21 26.22 -28.32 -3.98
CA GLY A 21 27.16 -27.86 -4.99
C GLY A 21 26.63 -26.58 -5.64
N LYS A 22 27.47 -25.91 -6.44
CA LYS A 22 27.13 -24.61 -7.06
C LYS A 22 25.86 -24.68 -7.90
N ASP A 23 25.67 -25.78 -8.63
CA ASP A 23 24.51 -26.00 -9.52
C ASP A 23 23.28 -26.57 -8.78
N THR A 24 23.44 -27.15 -7.58
CA THR A 24 22.32 -27.69 -6.79
C THR A 24 21.70 -26.67 -5.83
N ARG A 25 22.38 -25.55 -5.57
CA ARG A 25 21.93 -24.52 -4.62
C ARG A 25 20.60 -23.88 -4.99
N GLU A 26 20.36 -23.59 -6.27
CA GLU A 26 19.10 -22.99 -6.74
C GLU A 26 17.92 -23.96 -6.53
N ARG A 27 18.07 -25.23 -6.91
CA ARG A 27 17.03 -26.25 -6.75
C ARG A 27 16.73 -26.54 -5.28
N LEU A 28 17.75 -26.65 -4.44
CA LEU A 28 17.56 -26.87 -3.01
C LEU A 28 16.88 -25.66 -2.34
N GLY A 29 17.23 -24.43 -2.76
CA GLY A 29 16.54 -23.22 -2.31
C GLY A 29 15.07 -23.18 -2.71
N ALA A 30 14.77 -23.49 -3.97
CA ALA A 30 13.40 -23.60 -4.47
C ALA A 30 12.60 -24.67 -3.73
N LEU A 31 13.22 -25.82 -3.46
CA LEU A 31 12.61 -26.93 -2.76
C LEU A 31 12.29 -26.60 -1.29
N LYS A 32 13.24 -25.97 -0.58
CA LYS A 32 13.03 -25.47 0.79
C LYS A 32 11.82 -24.52 0.84
N ARG A 33 11.72 -23.59 -0.10
CA ARG A 33 10.60 -22.64 -0.20
C ARG A 33 9.27 -23.33 -0.53
N TYR A 34 9.29 -24.30 -1.44
CA TYR A 34 8.09 -25.06 -1.80
C TYR A 34 7.53 -25.85 -0.61
N PHE A 35 8.40 -26.51 0.17
CA PHE A 35 7.99 -27.19 1.39
C PHE A 35 7.50 -26.25 2.49
N ALA A 36 8.13 -25.07 2.66
CA ALA A 36 7.69 -24.08 3.64
C ALA A 36 6.24 -23.61 3.42
N ARG A 37 5.73 -23.71 2.18
CA ARG A 37 4.34 -23.41 1.82
C ARG A 37 3.40 -24.62 1.90
N GLY A 38 3.83 -25.71 2.52
CA GLY A 38 3.07 -26.97 2.58
C GLY A 38 3.04 -27.73 1.26
N GLY A 39 3.95 -27.43 0.33
CA GLY A 39 4.13 -28.21 -0.88
C GLY A 39 4.52 -29.64 -0.56
N VAL A 40 4.08 -30.58 -1.39
CA VAL A 40 4.35 -32.01 -1.23
C VAL A 40 4.93 -32.52 -2.52
N ILE A 41 5.98 -33.32 -2.44
CA ILE A 41 6.58 -33.96 -3.61
C ILE A 41 6.52 -35.47 -3.51
N SER A 42 6.48 -36.12 -4.66
CA SER A 42 6.78 -37.54 -4.79
C SER A 42 7.93 -37.66 -5.77
N ALA A 43 9.02 -38.30 -5.36
CA ALA A 43 10.18 -38.48 -6.21
C ALA A 43 10.74 -39.90 -6.09
N VAL A 44 11.40 -40.37 -7.14
CA VAL A 44 12.11 -41.66 -7.16
C VAL A 44 13.58 -41.43 -7.46
N LYS A 45 14.45 -42.28 -6.91
CA LYS A 45 15.88 -42.24 -7.28
C LYS A 45 15.96 -42.38 -8.80
N ALA A 46 16.67 -41.45 -9.43
CA ALA A 46 16.93 -41.56 -10.86
C ALA A 46 17.97 -42.66 -11.11
N SER A 47 18.06 -43.13 -12.36
CA SER A 47 19.09 -44.11 -12.76
C SER A 47 20.49 -43.55 -12.52
N GLU A 48 21.52 -44.41 -12.50
CA GLU A 48 22.92 -44.09 -12.18
C GLU A 48 23.52 -42.88 -12.95
N LYS A 49 22.86 -42.43 -14.02
CA LYS A 49 23.24 -41.28 -14.84
C LYS A 49 22.76 -39.91 -14.31
N HIS A 50 21.83 -39.85 -13.37
CA HIS A 50 21.24 -38.60 -12.90
C HIS A 50 21.49 -38.36 -11.41
N VAL A 51 22.09 -37.21 -11.09
CA VAL A 51 22.41 -36.78 -9.72
C VAL A 51 21.14 -36.38 -8.93
N TRP A 52 20.06 -36.03 -9.62
CA TRP A 52 18.79 -35.60 -9.01
C TRP A 52 17.69 -36.67 -9.15
N PRO A 53 16.86 -36.86 -8.12
CA PRO A 53 15.74 -37.79 -8.20
C PRO A 53 14.70 -37.33 -9.23
N LYS A 54 14.02 -38.26 -9.89
CA LYS A 54 12.96 -37.95 -10.85
C LYS A 54 11.68 -37.57 -10.11
N LEU A 55 11.11 -36.41 -10.43
CA LEU A 55 9.88 -35.92 -9.82
C LEU A 55 8.66 -36.63 -10.44
N LEU A 56 7.84 -37.26 -9.61
CA LEU A 56 6.56 -37.87 -9.97
C LEU A 56 5.37 -36.97 -9.63
N TYR A 57 5.50 -36.18 -8.57
CA TYR A 57 4.51 -35.20 -8.13
C TYR A 57 5.21 -33.99 -7.50
N PRO A 58 4.73 -32.75 -7.68
CA PRO A 58 3.59 -32.36 -8.53
C PRO A 58 3.84 -32.62 -10.02
N SER A 59 2.77 -32.89 -10.77
CA SER A 59 2.86 -33.00 -12.24
C SER A 59 3.12 -31.63 -12.86
N ILE A 60 3.69 -31.59 -14.08
CA ILE A 60 3.94 -30.35 -14.82
C ILE A 60 2.65 -29.51 -14.92
N LEU A 61 1.52 -30.14 -15.24
CA LEU A 61 0.21 -29.47 -15.31
C LEU A 61 -0.20 -28.83 -13.98
N ARG A 62 0.07 -29.51 -12.86
CA ARG A 62 -0.22 -28.97 -11.52
C ARG A 62 0.67 -27.77 -11.21
N ILE A 63 1.96 -27.85 -11.56
CA ILE A 63 2.90 -26.74 -11.38
C ILE A 63 2.47 -25.54 -12.23
N ASP A 64 2.09 -25.77 -13.49
CA ASP A 64 1.64 -24.72 -14.41
C ASP A 64 0.36 -24.02 -13.92
N ALA A 65 -0.58 -24.78 -13.36
CA ALA A 65 -1.77 -24.21 -12.71
C ALA A 65 -1.38 -23.31 -11.51
N GLN A 66 -0.48 -23.78 -10.64
CA GLN A 66 -0.02 -22.99 -9.50
C GLN A 66 0.76 -21.74 -9.92
N ILE A 67 1.55 -21.81 -10.99
CA ILE A 67 2.25 -20.66 -11.56
C ILE A 67 1.23 -19.64 -12.09
N LYS A 68 0.18 -20.08 -12.78
CA LYS A 68 -0.88 -19.21 -13.29
C LYS A 68 -1.62 -18.51 -12.16
N GLU A 69 -2.04 -19.25 -11.13
CA GLU A 69 -2.71 -18.69 -9.94
C GLU A 69 -1.85 -17.61 -9.25
N LEU A 70 -0.56 -17.89 -9.04
CA LEU A 70 0.35 -16.91 -8.46
C LEU A 70 0.61 -15.70 -9.36
N ALA A 71 0.62 -15.89 -10.68
CA ALA A 71 0.80 -14.78 -11.63
C ALA A 71 -0.41 -13.83 -11.61
N GLU A 72 -1.63 -14.38 -11.54
CA GLU A 72 -2.86 -13.59 -11.38
C GLU A 72 -2.87 -12.85 -10.03
N LEU A 73 -2.44 -13.52 -8.97
CA LEU A 73 -2.34 -12.92 -7.63
C LEU A 73 -1.28 -11.82 -7.58
N LYS A 74 -0.15 -12.00 -8.27
CA LYS A 74 0.88 -10.97 -8.46
C LYS A 74 0.32 -9.73 -9.15
N ASP A 75 -0.41 -9.91 -10.26
CA ASP A 75 -1.02 -8.80 -10.99
C ASP A 75 -2.03 -8.03 -10.11
N ASN A 76 -2.86 -8.76 -9.37
CA ASN A 76 -3.83 -8.17 -8.45
C ASN A 76 -3.15 -7.33 -7.35
N TYR A 77 -2.07 -7.83 -6.73
CA TYR A 77 -1.29 -7.04 -5.77
C TYR A 77 -0.56 -5.87 -6.42
N GLY A 78 -0.06 -6.02 -7.65
CA GLY A 78 0.54 -4.94 -8.42
C GLY A 78 -0.43 -3.78 -8.68
N LYS A 79 -1.66 -4.09 -9.10
CA LYS A 79 -2.74 -3.11 -9.30
C LYS A 79 -3.08 -2.37 -8.00
N ARG A 80 -3.27 -3.11 -6.90
CA ARG A 80 -3.53 -2.51 -5.58
C ARG A 80 -2.39 -1.62 -5.12
N LEU A 81 -1.14 -2.03 -5.33
CA LEU A 81 0.03 -1.24 -4.98
C LEU A 81 0.09 0.07 -5.77
N ALA A 82 -0.21 0.03 -7.08
CA ALA A 82 -0.29 1.23 -7.90
C ALA A 82 -1.39 2.19 -7.42
N GLU A 83 -2.57 1.66 -7.08
CA GLU A 83 -3.68 2.44 -6.51
C GLU A 83 -3.27 3.14 -5.21
N TRP A 84 -2.65 2.41 -4.28
CA TRP A 84 -2.20 2.98 -3.00
C TRP A 84 -1.06 3.99 -3.17
N LYS A 85 -0.15 3.79 -4.13
CA LYS A 85 0.84 4.81 -4.49
C LYS A 85 0.18 6.09 -4.99
N GLY A 86 -0.87 5.97 -5.81
CA GLY A 86 -1.68 7.09 -6.25
C GLY A 86 -2.34 7.84 -5.09
N LYS A 87 -2.92 7.11 -4.12
CA LYS A 87 -3.52 7.68 -2.91
C LYS A 87 -2.49 8.39 -2.03
N GLN A 88 -1.33 7.78 -1.80
CA GLN A 88 -0.24 8.37 -1.02
C GLN A 88 0.29 9.66 -1.69
N SER A 89 0.54 9.62 -3.00
CA SER A 89 1.00 10.79 -3.76
C SER A 89 -0.03 11.93 -3.71
N SER A 90 -1.32 11.59 -3.83
CA SER A 90 -2.41 12.55 -3.73
C SER A 90 -2.48 13.18 -2.33
N ALA A 91 -2.29 12.40 -1.26
CA ALA A 91 -2.24 12.91 0.11
C ALA A 91 -1.03 13.84 0.31
N LYS A 92 0.17 13.41 -0.08
CA LYS A 92 1.41 14.20 0.05
C LYS A 92 1.38 15.51 -0.74
N SER A 93 0.75 15.51 -1.91
CA SER A 93 0.63 16.69 -2.77
C SER A 93 -0.62 17.54 -2.49
N TYR A 94 -1.52 17.10 -1.60
CA TYR A 94 -2.84 17.72 -1.40
C TYR A 94 -2.73 19.22 -1.06
N HIS A 95 -1.96 19.60 -0.03
CA HIS A 95 -1.85 21.00 0.37
C HIS A 95 -1.16 21.83 -0.71
N ARG A 96 -0.11 21.30 -1.35
CA ARG A 96 0.60 22.00 -2.43
C ARG A 96 -0.31 22.29 -3.62
N ARG A 97 -1.10 21.30 -4.02
CA ARG A 97 -2.08 21.43 -5.10
C ARG A 97 -3.11 22.50 -4.78
N HIS A 98 -3.73 22.45 -3.60
CA HIS A 98 -4.75 23.43 -3.22
C HIS A 98 -4.15 24.83 -2.98
N GLN A 99 -2.92 24.91 -2.48
CA GLN A 99 -2.18 26.17 -2.36
C GLN A 99 -1.99 26.88 -3.69
N VAL A 100 -1.89 26.15 -4.80
CA VAL A 100 -1.85 26.73 -6.16
C VAL A 100 -3.26 27.00 -6.67
N MET A 101 -4.18 26.03 -6.52
CA MET A 101 -5.56 26.16 -7.03
C MET A 101 -6.34 27.29 -6.37
N LYS A 102 -5.99 27.71 -5.15
CA LYS A 102 -6.66 28.83 -4.49
C LYS A 102 -6.62 30.13 -5.32
N PHE A 103 -5.59 30.34 -6.15
CA PHE A 103 -5.44 31.58 -6.91
C PHE A 103 -6.44 31.71 -8.07
N SER A 104 -6.97 30.60 -8.57
CA SER A 104 -8.06 30.61 -9.55
C SER A 104 -9.44 30.79 -8.92
N GLU A 105 -9.55 30.77 -7.59
CA GLU A 105 -10.83 30.86 -6.89
C GLU A 105 -11.18 32.31 -6.54
N PRO A 106 -12.34 32.83 -6.96
CA PRO A 106 -12.78 34.19 -6.60
C PRO A 106 -12.85 34.42 -5.09
N LEU A 107 -13.24 33.39 -4.32
CA LEU A 107 -13.33 33.45 -2.86
C LEU A 107 -12.00 33.78 -2.19
N TYR A 108 -10.88 33.33 -2.76
CA TYR A 108 -9.55 33.66 -2.24
C TYR A 108 -9.28 35.16 -2.32
N TRP A 109 -9.62 35.76 -3.46
CA TRP A 109 -9.44 37.20 -3.68
C TRP A 109 -10.41 38.04 -2.85
N GLN A 110 -11.65 37.58 -2.68
CA GLN A 110 -12.61 38.21 -1.76
C GLN A 110 -12.11 38.21 -0.32
N HIS A 111 -11.59 37.07 0.17
CA HIS A 111 -10.96 37.00 1.48
C HIS A 111 -9.79 37.97 1.59
N THR A 112 -8.92 38.01 0.58
CA THR A 112 -7.73 38.87 0.57
C THR A 112 -8.13 40.35 0.61
N ALA A 113 -9.09 40.77 -0.21
CA ALA A 113 -9.62 42.13 -0.22
C ALA A 113 -10.22 42.51 1.14
N LYS A 114 -11.12 41.68 1.69
CA LYS A 114 -11.73 41.94 3.01
C LYS A 114 -10.71 41.97 4.14
N SER A 115 -9.69 41.11 4.11
CA SER A 115 -8.63 41.11 5.13
C SER A 115 -7.78 42.39 5.15
N LEU A 116 -7.74 43.11 4.02
CA LEU A 116 -7.03 44.38 3.87
C LEU A 116 -7.93 45.58 4.18
N THR A 117 -9.22 45.52 3.83
CA THR A 117 -10.14 46.67 3.95
C THR A 117 -10.93 46.67 5.26
N ASP A 118 -11.18 45.51 5.88
CA ASP A 118 -11.99 45.35 7.09
C ASP A 118 -11.12 44.76 8.22
N LYS A 119 -10.82 45.59 9.23
CA LYS A 119 -10.00 45.20 10.38
C LYS A 119 -10.68 44.13 11.24
N ASP A 120 -11.99 44.26 11.46
CA ASP A 120 -12.75 43.31 12.28
C ASP A 120 -12.75 41.93 11.62
N TYR A 121 -12.99 41.90 10.30
CA TYR A 121 -12.89 40.66 9.52
C TYR A 121 -11.48 40.05 9.57
N SER A 122 -10.44 40.87 9.44
CA SER A 122 -9.04 40.41 9.48
C SER A 122 -8.70 39.75 10.82
N GLU A 123 -9.17 40.35 11.92
CA GLU A 123 -9.03 39.76 13.25
C GLU A 123 -9.82 38.46 13.40
N ASP A 124 -11.08 38.44 12.96
CA ASP A 124 -11.94 37.26 13.02
C ASP A 124 -11.30 36.10 12.26
N ALA A 125 -10.83 36.35 11.04
CA ALA A 125 -10.17 35.36 10.20
C ALA A 125 -8.88 34.80 10.85
N ARG A 126 -8.12 35.66 11.52
CA ARG A 126 -6.92 35.27 12.27
C ARG A 126 -7.28 34.44 13.52
N LYS A 127 -8.34 34.82 14.25
CA LYS A 127 -8.81 34.12 15.46
C LYS A 127 -9.26 32.69 15.16
N VAL A 128 -9.91 32.45 14.02
CA VAL A 128 -10.34 31.10 13.62
C VAL A 128 -9.27 30.31 12.85
N GLY A 129 -8.21 30.98 12.37
CA GLY A 129 -7.22 30.35 11.51
C GLY A 129 -7.85 29.82 10.22
N LEU A 130 -8.59 30.68 9.50
CA LEU A 130 -9.37 30.28 8.33
C LEU A 130 -8.47 29.63 7.26
N PRO A 131 -8.80 28.42 6.75
CA PRO A 131 -7.95 27.72 5.80
C PRO A 131 -8.18 28.17 4.35
N VAL A 132 -7.83 29.42 4.08
CA VAL A 132 -8.06 30.05 2.76
C VAL A 132 -7.27 29.36 1.64
N HIS A 133 -6.19 28.65 1.99
CA HIS A 133 -5.46 27.81 1.04
C HIS A 133 -6.27 26.62 0.51
N LEU A 134 -7.40 26.30 1.14
CA LEU A 134 -8.35 25.26 0.72
C LEU A 134 -9.62 25.86 0.09
N SER A 135 -9.60 27.12 -0.36
CA SER A 135 -10.75 27.76 -1.03
C SER A 135 -11.19 27.04 -2.30
N ALA A 136 -10.27 26.31 -2.94
CA ALA A 136 -10.52 25.47 -4.11
C ALA A 136 -11.04 24.07 -3.76
N ASP A 137 -10.97 23.64 -2.50
CA ASP A 137 -11.44 22.32 -2.11
C ASP A 137 -12.98 22.34 -1.94
N PRO A 138 -13.74 21.49 -2.66
CA PRO A 138 -15.20 21.43 -2.56
C PRO A 138 -15.76 21.22 -1.14
N LYS A 139 -15.00 20.58 -0.25
CA LYS A 139 -15.37 20.34 1.15
C LYS A 139 -15.24 21.61 2.00
N TRP A 140 -14.21 22.42 1.76
CA TRP A 140 -13.90 23.61 2.57
C TRP A 140 -14.48 24.90 1.98
N LYS A 141 -14.70 24.92 0.66
CA LYS A 141 -15.24 26.05 -0.09
C LYS A 141 -16.56 26.61 0.48
N PRO A 142 -17.57 25.80 0.85
CA PRO A 142 -18.82 26.34 1.41
C PRO A 142 -18.62 27.08 2.74
N MET A 143 -17.79 26.51 3.62
CA MET A 143 -17.46 27.12 4.92
C MET A 143 -16.73 28.46 4.73
N ILE A 144 -15.76 28.51 3.82
CA ILE A 144 -15.01 29.73 3.49
C ILE A 144 -15.96 30.78 2.90
N ASN A 145 -16.85 30.38 1.99
CA ASN A 145 -17.85 31.26 1.40
C ASN A 145 -18.79 31.86 2.45
N MET A 146 -19.30 31.03 3.36
CA MET A 146 -20.15 31.51 4.46
C MET A 146 -19.38 32.45 5.39
N PHE A 147 -18.13 32.12 5.76
CA PHE A 147 -17.32 33.00 6.59
C PHE A 147 -17.07 34.38 5.97
N ILE A 148 -16.88 34.43 4.65
CA ILE A 148 -16.66 35.69 3.91
C ILE A 148 -17.96 36.50 3.86
N ASN A 149 -19.10 35.86 3.56
CA ASN A 149 -20.32 36.57 3.16
C ASN A 149 -21.37 36.72 4.27
N ASP A 150 -21.30 35.92 5.32
CA ASP A 150 -22.26 35.91 6.43
C ASP A 150 -21.58 36.34 7.74
N LEU A 151 -22.00 37.52 8.24
CA LEU A 151 -21.48 38.10 9.48
C LEU A 151 -21.88 37.31 10.72
N GLU A 152 -23.11 36.79 10.76
CA GLU A 152 -23.62 36.04 11.91
C GLU A 152 -22.88 34.71 12.00
N TYR A 153 -22.76 33.99 10.89
CA TYR A 153 -21.96 32.78 10.82
C TYR A 153 -20.51 33.02 11.25
N ARG A 154 -19.89 34.11 10.77
CA ARG A 154 -18.52 34.50 11.14
C ARG A 154 -18.36 34.65 12.65
N LYS A 155 -19.25 35.40 13.30
CA LYS A 155 -19.22 35.61 14.76
C LYS A 155 -19.42 34.31 15.52
N ASN A 156 -20.39 33.49 15.12
CA ASN A 156 -20.67 32.19 15.73
C ASN A 156 -19.46 31.24 15.60
N LEU A 157 -18.77 31.26 14.46
CA LEU A 157 -17.57 30.45 14.26
C LEU A 157 -16.40 30.94 15.13
N VAL A 158 -16.19 32.26 15.23
CA VAL A 158 -15.18 32.85 16.13
C VAL A 158 -15.44 32.43 17.57
N GLU A 159 -16.67 32.59 18.04
CA GLU A 159 -17.07 32.20 19.40
C GLU A 159 -16.84 30.70 19.63
N THR A 160 -17.27 29.85 18.69
CA THR A 160 -17.11 28.40 18.78
C THR A 160 -15.63 28.01 18.87
N VAL A 161 -14.76 28.57 18.04
CA VAL A 161 -13.32 28.25 18.04
C VAL A 161 -12.63 28.76 19.31
N GLN A 162 -13.10 29.87 19.90
CA GLN A 162 -12.51 30.42 21.11
C GLN A 162 -12.97 29.73 22.39
N THR A 163 -14.23 29.31 22.47
CA THR A 163 -14.86 28.78 23.69
C THR A 163 -14.84 27.25 23.75
N SER A 164 -14.88 26.56 22.60
CA SER A 164 -14.99 25.11 22.57
C SER A 164 -13.73 24.40 23.07
N ILE A 165 -13.94 23.37 23.89
CA ILE A 165 -12.90 22.47 24.39
C ILE A 165 -12.13 21.81 23.24
N VAL A 166 -12.82 21.57 22.12
CA VAL A 166 -12.27 20.89 20.92
C VAL A 166 -11.12 21.68 20.29
N TYR A 167 -11.18 23.01 20.34
CA TYR A 167 -10.20 23.92 19.74
C TYR A 167 -9.23 24.54 20.77
N LYS A 168 -9.38 24.21 22.07
CA LYS A 168 -8.60 24.81 23.17
C LYS A 168 -7.08 24.66 23.00
N LYS A 169 -6.62 23.55 22.42
CA LYS A 169 -5.18 23.29 22.18
C LYS A 169 -4.67 23.81 20.84
N ASP A 170 -5.54 23.94 19.84
CA ASP A 170 -5.18 24.40 18.50
C ASP A 170 -6.40 25.06 17.83
N LYS A 171 -6.36 26.39 17.74
CA LYS A 171 -7.47 27.27 17.33
C LYS A 171 -7.58 27.38 15.80
N LYS A 172 -7.50 26.26 15.09
CA LYS A 172 -7.55 26.19 13.63
C LYS A 172 -8.69 25.31 13.16
N VAL A 173 -9.55 25.84 12.31
CA VAL A 173 -10.66 25.05 11.74
C VAL A 173 -10.16 23.92 10.83
N ALA A 174 -9.04 24.14 10.12
CA ALA A 174 -8.44 23.13 9.24
C ALA A 174 -7.67 22.01 9.93
N LYS A 175 -7.56 21.98 11.26
CA LYS A 175 -6.89 20.89 11.97
C LYS A 175 -7.35 19.51 11.50
N TYR A 176 -8.66 19.37 11.25
CA TYR A 176 -9.24 18.13 10.76
C TYR A 176 -8.84 17.80 9.31
N ALA A 177 -8.52 18.78 8.46
CA ALA A 177 -7.95 18.51 7.14
C ALA A 177 -6.57 17.88 7.29
N ASP A 178 -5.69 18.55 8.03
CA ASP A 178 -4.29 18.17 8.22
C ASP A 178 -4.20 16.76 8.83
N VAL A 179 -4.92 16.53 9.94
CA VAL A 179 -4.98 15.22 10.62
C VAL A 179 -5.53 14.12 9.70
N LEU A 180 -6.53 14.42 8.86
CA LEU A 180 -7.07 13.43 7.93
C LEU A 180 -6.09 13.09 6.80
N ILE A 181 -5.28 14.05 6.36
CA ILE A 181 -4.27 13.85 5.31
C ILE A 181 -3.10 13.06 5.86
N ASP A 182 -2.64 13.40 7.06
CA ASP A 182 -1.58 12.66 7.76
C ASP A 182 -2.01 11.21 8.00
N LEU A 183 -3.22 11.00 8.53
CA LEU A 183 -3.79 9.66 8.71
C LEU A 183 -3.88 8.89 7.38
N ARG A 184 -4.29 9.55 6.29
CA ARG A 184 -4.32 8.93 4.96
C ARG A 184 -2.92 8.57 4.46
N SER A 185 -1.91 9.40 4.76
CA SER A 185 -0.52 9.12 4.40
C SER A 185 0.01 7.92 5.17
N GLU A 186 -0.19 7.88 6.49
CA GLU A 186 0.21 6.77 7.37
C GLU A 186 -0.44 5.45 6.97
N ILE A 187 -1.77 5.45 6.76
CA ILE A 187 -2.51 4.26 6.30
C ILE A 187 -1.96 3.80 4.95
N SER A 188 -1.70 4.73 4.03
CA SER A 188 -1.16 4.39 2.71
C SER A 188 0.25 3.79 2.82
N GLU A 189 1.10 4.32 3.69
CA GLU A 189 2.45 3.78 3.93
C GLU A 189 2.42 2.36 4.49
N ALA A 190 1.59 2.11 5.50
CA ALA A 190 1.40 0.77 6.06
C ALA A 190 0.91 -0.23 4.99
N ARG A 191 -0.09 0.15 4.19
CA ARG A 191 -0.62 -0.69 3.10
C ARG A 191 0.41 -0.93 2.00
N LEU A 192 1.22 0.07 1.66
CA LEU A 192 2.28 -0.10 0.67
C LEU A 192 3.37 -1.06 1.14
N SER A 193 3.77 -1.00 2.42
CA SER A 193 4.69 -1.98 3.01
C SER A 193 4.12 -3.40 2.93
N GLU A 194 2.86 -3.57 3.34
CA GLU A 194 2.16 -4.86 3.31
C GLU A 194 2.11 -5.45 1.89
N PHE A 195 1.76 -4.65 0.88
CA PHE A 195 1.70 -5.13 -0.51
C PHE A 195 3.09 -5.40 -1.10
N ASN A 196 4.12 -4.63 -0.75
CA ASN A 196 5.49 -4.90 -1.18
C ASN A 196 5.99 -6.24 -0.63
N GLU A 197 5.73 -6.54 0.64
CA GLU A 197 6.10 -7.82 1.25
C GLU A 197 5.36 -8.98 0.58
N LYS A 198 4.05 -8.84 0.37
CA LYS A 198 3.24 -9.85 -0.33
C LYS A 198 3.72 -10.08 -1.76
N LEU A 199 4.05 -9.03 -2.50
CA LEU A 199 4.59 -9.16 -3.85
C LEU A 199 5.94 -9.88 -3.86
N LYS A 200 6.83 -9.53 -2.93
CA LYS A 200 8.12 -10.21 -2.79
C LYS A 200 7.95 -11.70 -2.51
N GLN A 201 7.05 -12.06 -1.59
CA GLN A 201 6.74 -13.47 -1.29
C GLN A 201 6.24 -14.21 -2.54
N VAL A 202 5.29 -13.62 -3.28
CA VAL A 202 4.73 -14.22 -4.50
C VAL A 202 5.79 -14.37 -5.60
N GLU A 203 6.70 -13.39 -5.74
CA GLU A 203 7.80 -13.47 -6.70
C GLU A 203 8.78 -14.59 -6.38
N GLU A 204 9.14 -14.75 -5.10
CA GLU A 204 10.00 -15.83 -4.64
C GLU A 204 9.33 -17.20 -4.82
N GLU A 205 8.03 -17.29 -4.58
CA GLU A 205 7.25 -18.52 -4.81
C GLU A 205 7.15 -18.87 -6.30
N LEU A 206 6.92 -17.87 -7.16
CA LEU A 206 6.94 -18.06 -8.62
C LEU A 206 8.31 -18.55 -9.10
N ALA A 207 9.40 -17.99 -8.56
CA ALA A 207 10.75 -18.43 -8.88
C ALA A 207 10.97 -19.90 -8.45
N ALA A 208 10.53 -20.26 -7.24
CA ALA A 208 10.61 -21.62 -6.74
C ALA A 208 9.81 -22.62 -7.59
N LEU A 209 8.57 -22.30 -7.95
CA LEU A 209 7.75 -23.15 -8.82
C LEU A 209 8.33 -23.28 -10.22
N LYS A 210 8.91 -22.22 -10.79
CA LYS A 210 9.60 -22.29 -12.09
C LYS A 210 10.82 -23.21 -12.04
N ALA A 211 11.58 -23.19 -10.95
CA ALA A 211 12.71 -24.11 -10.76
C ALA A 211 12.23 -25.57 -10.61
N ILE A 212 11.15 -25.80 -9.86
CA ILE A 212 10.55 -27.13 -9.72
C ILE A 212 9.97 -27.62 -11.05
N ARG A 213 9.37 -26.73 -11.85
CA ARG A 213 8.89 -27.05 -13.20
C ARG A 213 10.01 -27.52 -14.11
N LYS A 214 11.15 -26.82 -14.12
CA LYS A 214 12.34 -27.22 -14.90
C LYS A 214 12.80 -28.61 -14.49
N TRP A 215 12.87 -28.87 -13.17
CA TRP A 215 13.21 -30.19 -12.65
C TRP A 215 12.18 -31.27 -13.04
N ALA A 216 10.89 -30.95 -13.08
CA ALA A 216 9.84 -31.88 -13.49
C ALA A 216 9.88 -32.27 -14.98
N GLN A 217 10.60 -31.50 -15.81
CA GLN A 217 10.76 -31.73 -17.24
C GLN A 217 11.97 -32.63 -17.58
N GLU A 218 12.83 -32.90 -16.60
CA GLU A 218 14.02 -33.77 -16.70
C GLU A 218 13.68 -35.24 -16.40
#